data_AF-A0A1I7IVL5-F1
#
_entry.id   AF-A0A1I7IVL5-F1
#
_cell.length_a   1.000
_cell.length_b   1.000
_cell.length_c   1.000
_cell.angle_alpha   90.00
_cell.angle_beta   90.00
_cell.angle_gamma   90.00
#
_symmetry.space_group_name_H-M   'P 1'
#
loop_
_entity.id
_entity.type
_entity.pdbx_description
1 polymer ?
#
loop_
_entity_poly.entity_id
_entity_poly.type
_entity_poly.pdbx_seq_one_letter_code
_entity_poly.pdbx_strand_id
1 'polypeptide(L)'
;MEINDTNFFQDTVAVFEYVKDSEVINQPPDFVSKWEKIVWDNELYYNSENDQLMVSENEKTIFWNEKSYPILDTKEGFENSKGYFIETDKVSSKYWYANGGVYRFSNHWGCVNTCDWKITGELPLGYFLRKRNRRPILCFCKWENFTLVSD
;
A
#
# COMPACT_ATOMS: atom_id res chain seq x y z
N MET A 1 17.92 10.90 10.86
CA MET A 1 18.00 9.74 9.95
C MET A 1 17.92 10.28 8.54
N GLU A 2 18.81 9.86 7.64
CA GLU A 2 18.70 10.24 6.23
C GLU A 2 17.66 9.34 5.54
N ILE A 3 16.77 9.94 4.76
CA ILE A 3 15.71 9.21 4.04
C ILE A 3 16.23 8.70 2.70
N ASN A 4 15.92 7.45 2.37
CA ASN A 4 16.34 6.75 1.15
C ASN A 4 15.30 5.70 0.71
N ASP A 5 15.66 4.89 -0.28
CA ASP A 5 14.85 3.83 -0.89
C ASP A 5 14.38 2.73 0.08
N THR A 6 15.04 2.57 1.23
CA THR A 6 14.71 1.54 2.24
C THR A 6 13.85 2.03 3.40
N ASN A 7 13.73 3.34 3.62
CA ASN A 7 13.04 3.88 4.82
C ASN A 7 12.03 5.01 4.55
N PHE A 8 11.91 5.52 3.32
CA PHE A 8 11.01 6.65 3.01
C PHE A 8 9.52 6.37 3.29
N PHE A 9 9.13 5.11 3.48
CA PHE A 9 7.76 4.68 3.76
C PHE A 9 7.46 4.50 5.26
N GLN A 10 8.38 4.92 6.14
CA GLN A 10 8.24 4.82 7.59
C GLN A 10 8.12 6.21 8.20
N ASP A 11 6.92 6.57 8.64
CA ASP A 11 6.65 7.80 9.40
C ASP A 11 7.15 9.07 8.68
N THR A 12 6.85 9.20 7.38
CA THR A 12 7.27 10.36 6.59
C THR A 12 6.11 11.20 6.05
N VAL A 13 6.38 12.49 5.91
CA VAL A 13 5.59 13.44 5.14
C VAL A 13 6.39 13.83 3.91
N ALA A 14 5.74 13.86 2.76
CA ALA A 14 6.38 14.26 1.51
C ALA A 14 5.37 14.93 0.56
N VAL A 15 5.88 15.87 -0.24
CA VAL A 15 5.12 16.47 -1.35
C VAL A 15 5.68 15.92 -2.65
N PHE A 16 4.85 15.14 -3.35
CA PHE A 16 5.18 14.60 -4.66
C PHE A 16 4.69 15.54 -5.75
N GLU A 17 5.53 15.79 -6.75
CA GLU A 17 5.19 16.57 -7.93
C GLU A 17 4.64 15.65 -9.03
N TYR A 18 3.49 15.99 -9.59
CA TYR A 18 2.90 15.22 -10.69
C TYR A 18 3.78 15.24 -11.94
N VAL A 19 3.94 14.06 -12.55
CA VAL A 19 4.74 13.84 -13.75
C VAL A 19 3.82 13.34 -14.85
N LYS A 20 3.56 14.19 -15.86
CA LYS A 20 2.63 13.88 -16.95
C LYS A 20 3.19 12.85 -17.93
N ASP A 21 4.43 13.05 -18.34
CA ASP A 21 5.09 12.27 -19.38
C ASP A 21 6.47 11.84 -18.86
N SER A 22 6.62 10.55 -18.56
CA SER A 22 7.91 9.97 -18.17
C SER A 22 8.01 8.55 -18.71
N GLU A 23 9.16 8.25 -19.30
CA GLU A 23 9.45 6.92 -19.81
C GLU A 23 9.76 5.91 -18.70
N VAL A 24 9.87 6.36 -17.44
CA VAL A 24 10.16 5.48 -16.30
C VAL A 24 9.12 4.37 -16.17
N ILE A 25 7.85 4.64 -16.53
CA ILE A 25 6.76 3.66 -16.46
C ILE A 25 6.93 2.51 -17.44
N ASN A 26 7.77 2.67 -18.47
CA ASN A 26 8.07 1.64 -19.46
C ASN A 26 9.10 0.64 -18.93
N GLN A 27 9.74 0.93 -17.80
CA GLN A 27 10.67 0.04 -17.12
C GLN A 27 9.94 -0.74 -16.02
N PRO A 28 10.39 -1.97 -15.69
CA PRO A 28 9.91 -2.66 -14.51
C PRO A 28 10.15 -1.80 -13.25
N PRO A 29 9.17 -1.72 -12.31
CA PRO A 29 9.37 -1.01 -11.06
C PRO A 29 10.38 -1.72 -10.17
N ASP A 30 11.20 -0.95 -9.45
CA ASP A 30 12.13 -1.46 -8.45
C ASP A 30 11.38 -2.09 -7.25
N PHE A 31 10.21 -1.52 -6.93
CA PHE A 31 9.35 -2.04 -5.87
C PHE A 31 7.86 -1.92 -6.22
N VAL A 32 7.10 -2.95 -5.86
CA VAL A 32 5.64 -2.99 -6.00
C VAL A 32 5.03 -3.25 -4.64
N SER A 33 4.35 -2.24 -4.07
CA SER A 33 3.55 -2.47 -2.88
C SER A 33 2.20 -3.07 -3.24
N LYS A 34 1.71 -3.98 -2.41
CA LYS A 34 0.38 -4.57 -2.58
C LYS A 34 -0.57 -4.07 -1.49
N TRP A 35 -1.85 -4.39 -1.65
CA TRP A 35 -2.87 -4.00 -0.68
C TRP A 35 -2.77 -4.91 0.54
N GLU A 36 -2.67 -4.29 1.71
CA GLU A 36 -2.85 -4.98 2.98
C GLU A 36 -4.32 -4.97 3.38
N LYS A 37 -4.76 -6.06 3.99
CA LYS A 37 -6.12 -6.22 4.49
C LYS A 37 -6.07 -6.88 5.87
N ILE A 38 -6.99 -6.49 6.74
CA ILE A 38 -7.31 -7.22 7.96
C ILE A 38 -8.46 -8.16 7.65
N VAL A 39 -8.28 -9.44 7.92
CA VAL A 39 -9.34 -10.45 7.91
C VAL A 39 -9.66 -10.78 9.36
N TRP A 40 -10.92 -10.65 9.75
CA TRP A 40 -11.33 -10.96 11.12
C TRP A 40 -11.75 -12.42 11.24
N ASP A 41 -11.45 -13.05 12.38
CA ASP A 41 -11.83 -14.43 12.68
C ASP A 41 -13.34 -14.68 12.57
N ASN A 42 -14.18 -13.72 12.96
CA ASN A 42 -15.63 -13.77 12.79
C ASN A 42 -16.10 -13.62 11.33
N GLU A 43 -15.23 -13.17 10.42
CA GLU A 43 -15.46 -13.18 8.97
C GLU A 43 -14.95 -14.49 8.32
N LEU A 44 -14.29 -15.36 9.08
CA LEU A 44 -13.88 -16.69 8.64
C LEU A 44 -15.08 -17.63 8.78
N TYR A 45 -15.79 -17.91 7.68
CA TYR A 45 -16.87 -18.88 7.69
C TYR A 45 -16.33 -20.30 7.44
N TYR A 46 -16.69 -21.23 8.31
CA TYR A 46 -16.44 -22.66 8.13
C TYR A 46 -17.49 -23.27 7.18
N ASN A 47 -17.05 -24.01 6.15
CA ASN A 47 -17.94 -24.84 5.32
C ASN A 47 -17.32 -26.23 5.12
N SER A 48 -18.01 -27.27 5.60
CA SER A 48 -17.57 -28.67 5.57
C SER A 48 -17.71 -29.36 4.20
N GLU A 49 -18.30 -28.70 3.20
CA GLU A 49 -18.57 -29.31 1.89
C GLU A 49 -17.97 -28.55 0.69
N ASN A 50 -17.65 -27.25 0.81
CA ASN A 50 -17.34 -26.39 -0.34
C ASN A 50 -16.26 -25.31 -0.11
N ASP A 51 -15.15 -25.65 0.53
CA ASP A 51 -13.87 -24.95 0.26
C ASP A 51 -13.81 -23.43 0.60
N GLN A 52 -13.93 -23.01 1.87
CA GLN A 52 -13.53 -21.65 2.29
C GLN A 52 -12.93 -21.53 3.71
N LEU A 53 -11.86 -20.73 3.78
CA LEU A 53 -11.25 -20.04 4.92
C LEU A 53 -10.82 -20.87 6.13
N MET A 54 -9.61 -21.43 6.03
CA MET A 54 -8.85 -21.94 7.17
C MET A 54 -7.70 -20.98 7.51
N VAL A 55 -7.56 -20.64 8.78
CA VAL A 55 -6.25 -20.28 9.32
C VAL A 55 -5.49 -21.61 9.46
N SER A 56 -4.27 -21.71 8.94
CA SER A 56 -3.46 -22.93 9.08
C SER A 56 -3.35 -23.34 10.55
N GLU A 57 -3.16 -24.63 10.87
CA GLU A 57 -3.01 -25.11 12.27
C GLU A 57 -1.93 -24.36 13.08
N ASN A 58 -0.96 -23.72 12.41
CA ASN A 58 0.11 -22.94 13.02
C ASN A 58 -0.10 -21.41 12.94
N GLU A 59 -1.27 -20.94 12.53
CA GLU A 59 -1.60 -19.51 12.34
C GLU A 59 -0.61 -18.72 11.45
N LYS A 60 0.00 -19.37 10.47
CA LYS A 60 0.95 -18.73 9.54
C LYS A 60 0.31 -18.26 8.25
N THR A 61 -0.87 -18.75 7.92
CA THR A 61 -1.48 -18.55 6.61
C THR A 61 -3.00 -18.51 6.71
N ILE A 62 -3.61 -17.62 5.93
CA ILE A 62 -5.05 -17.57 5.66
C ILE A 62 -5.31 -18.04 4.26
N PHE A 63 -6.29 -18.93 4.09
CA PHE A 63 -6.83 -19.28 2.77
C PHE A 63 -8.03 -18.39 2.45
N TRP A 64 -7.98 -17.60 1.38
CA TRP A 64 -9.09 -16.74 0.94
C TRP A 64 -9.25 -16.83 -0.58
N ASN A 65 -10.46 -17.10 -1.07
CA ASN A 65 -10.77 -17.29 -2.50
C ASN A 65 -9.76 -18.23 -3.21
N GLU A 66 -9.58 -19.44 -2.69
CA GLU A 66 -8.67 -20.47 -3.23
C GLU A 66 -7.16 -20.08 -3.22
N LYS A 67 -6.79 -18.97 -2.56
CA LYS A 67 -5.40 -18.52 -2.43
C LYS A 67 -4.95 -18.53 -0.99
N SER A 68 -3.68 -18.85 -0.77
CA SER A 68 -3.03 -18.76 0.53
C SER A 68 -2.29 -17.43 0.68
N TYR A 69 -2.50 -16.74 1.79
CA TYR A 69 -1.83 -15.50 2.14
C TYR A 69 -1.08 -15.65 3.46
N PRO A 70 0.22 -15.30 3.53
CA PRO A 70 0.95 -15.30 4.78
C PRO A 70 0.34 -14.27 5.74
N ILE A 71 0.25 -14.63 7.02
CA ILE A 71 -0.12 -13.70 8.08
C ILE A 71 1.11 -12.85 8.40
N LEU A 72 0.97 -11.54 8.24
CA LEU A 72 2.04 -10.56 8.50
C LEU A 72 2.08 -10.15 9.97
N ASP A 73 0.90 -9.96 10.55
CA ASP A 73 0.72 -9.55 11.94
C ASP A 73 -0.69 -9.93 12.41
N THR A 74 -0.92 -9.85 13.72
CA THR A 74 -2.23 -10.09 14.33
C THR A 74 -2.57 -8.98 15.32
N LYS A 75 -3.86 -8.67 15.45
CA LYS A 75 -4.34 -7.78 16.51
C LYS A 75 -5.63 -8.29 17.13
N GLU A 76 -5.84 -7.92 18.39
CA GLU A 76 -7.12 -8.12 19.05
C GLU A 76 -8.11 -7.01 18.66
N GLY A 77 -9.35 -7.40 18.41
CA GLY A 77 -10.47 -6.57 18.02
C GLY A 77 -11.53 -6.46 19.10
N PHE A 78 -12.72 -6.02 18.70
CA PHE A 78 -13.87 -5.93 19.60
C PHE A 78 -14.34 -7.34 20.01
N GLU A 79 -14.81 -7.50 21.24
CA GLU A 79 -15.31 -8.79 21.77
C GLU A 79 -14.30 -9.95 21.65
N ASN A 80 -13.01 -9.67 21.83
CA ASN A 80 -11.91 -10.66 21.73
C ASN A 80 -11.78 -11.31 20.34
N SER A 81 -12.31 -10.68 19.29
CA SER A 81 -12.05 -11.10 17.90
C SER A 81 -10.57 -10.97 17.57
N LYS A 82 -10.05 -11.89 16.77
CA LYS A 82 -8.67 -11.83 16.26
C LYS A 82 -8.67 -11.37 14.81
N GLY A 83 -7.98 -10.27 14.55
CA GLY A 83 -7.72 -9.75 13.21
C GLY A 83 -6.36 -10.21 12.72
N TYR A 84 -6.30 -10.66 11.48
CA TYR A 84 -5.09 -11.12 10.82
C TYR A 84 -4.75 -10.18 9.66
N PHE A 85 -3.56 -9.59 9.70
CA PHE A 85 -3.06 -8.76 8.60
C PHE A 85 -2.47 -9.66 7.52
N ILE A 86 -2.93 -9.47 6.28
CA ILE A 86 -2.42 -10.17 5.11
C ILE A 86 -2.07 -9.16 4.01
N GLU A 87 -1.03 -9.46 3.23
CA GLU A 87 -0.79 -8.81 1.94
C GLU A 87 -1.53 -9.57 0.84
N THR A 88 -2.41 -8.88 0.10
CA THR A 88 -3.13 -9.46 -1.03
C THR A 88 -2.29 -9.45 -2.31
N ASP A 89 -2.75 -10.12 -3.36
CA ASP A 89 -2.12 -10.08 -4.69
C ASP A 89 -2.42 -8.78 -5.47
N LYS A 90 -3.31 -7.93 -4.94
CA LYS A 90 -3.70 -6.68 -5.60
C LYS A 90 -2.60 -5.63 -5.45
N VAL A 91 -2.08 -5.13 -6.56
CA VAL A 91 -1.11 -4.03 -6.58
C VAL A 91 -1.72 -2.74 -6.01
N SER A 92 -0.99 -2.10 -5.10
CA SER A 92 -1.33 -0.82 -4.49
C SER A 92 -0.58 0.33 -5.17
N SER A 93 0.74 0.28 -5.15
CA SER A 93 1.59 1.32 -5.74
C SER A 93 2.82 0.69 -6.38
N LYS A 94 3.38 1.36 -7.39
CA LYS A 94 4.65 0.99 -8.01
C LYS A 94 5.66 2.11 -7.77
N TYR A 95 6.91 1.74 -7.56
CA TYR A 95 7.99 2.66 -7.25
C TYR A 95 9.18 2.43 -8.17
N TRP A 96 9.80 3.53 -8.60
CA TRP A 96 11.08 3.51 -9.32
C TRP A 96 12.04 4.44 -8.59
N TYR A 97 13.15 3.88 -8.13
CA TYR A 97 14.16 4.60 -7.39
C TYR A 97 15.10 5.32 -8.35
N ALA A 98 15.40 6.56 -8.03
CA ALA A 98 16.36 7.37 -8.74
C ALA A 98 17.39 7.90 -7.74
N ASN A 99 18.56 8.27 -8.23
CA ASN A 99 19.65 8.76 -7.38
C ASN A 99 19.22 9.94 -6.47
N GLY A 100 18.30 10.79 -6.95
CA GLY A 100 17.82 11.96 -6.19
C GLY A 100 16.44 11.82 -5.57
N GLY A 101 15.73 10.71 -5.75
CA GLY A 101 14.35 10.59 -5.28
C GLY A 101 13.65 9.31 -5.71
N VAL A 102 12.32 9.31 -5.60
CA VAL A 102 11.47 8.19 -5.98
C VAL A 102 10.30 8.66 -6.84
N TYR A 103 10.08 7.93 -7.93
CA TYR A 103 8.83 7.97 -8.66
C TYR A 103 7.85 7.01 -8.01
N ARG A 104 6.62 7.46 -7.80
CA ARG A 104 5.53 6.65 -7.29
C ARG A 104 4.33 6.74 -8.23
N PHE A 105 3.88 5.58 -8.70
CA PHE A 105 2.65 5.44 -9.47
C PHE A 105 1.56 4.85 -8.59
N SER A 106 0.56 5.66 -8.26
CA SER A 106 -0.51 5.26 -7.35
C SER A 106 -1.80 6.02 -7.62
N ASN A 107 -2.94 5.42 -7.24
CA ASN A 107 -4.22 6.12 -7.15
C ASN A 107 -4.61 6.47 -5.70
N HIS A 108 -3.75 6.12 -4.72
CA HIS A 108 -3.98 6.35 -3.31
C HIS A 108 -2.90 7.29 -2.75
N TRP A 109 -3.31 8.47 -2.32
CA TRP A 109 -2.45 9.57 -1.86
C TRP A 109 -3.10 10.27 -0.66
N GLY A 110 -2.29 11.00 0.12
CA GLY A 110 -2.63 11.56 1.43
C GLY A 110 -2.08 10.68 2.55
N CYS A 111 -2.83 10.57 3.66
CA CYS A 111 -2.53 9.68 4.77
C CYS A 111 -2.59 8.21 4.32
N VAL A 112 -1.44 7.57 4.18
CA VAL A 112 -1.29 6.16 3.80
C VAL A 112 -0.38 5.49 4.82
N ASN A 113 -0.93 4.53 5.56
CA ASN A 113 -0.26 3.94 6.72
C ASN A 113 0.19 5.04 7.71
N THR A 114 1.46 5.06 8.11
CA THR A 114 2.03 6.10 8.98
C THR A 114 2.58 7.31 8.23
N CYS A 115 2.40 7.38 6.91
CA CYS A 115 2.90 8.46 6.08
C CYS A 115 1.79 9.44 5.64
N ASP A 116 2.16 10.69 5.34
CA ASP A 116 1.30 11.68 4.66
C ASP A 116 1.93 12.16 3.35
N TRP A 117 1.45 11.61 2.24
CA TRP A 117 1.98 11.87 0.90
C TRP A 117 1.06 12.78 0.09
N LYS A 118 1.43 14.06 0.05
CA LYS A 118 0.71 15.10 -0.68
C LYS A 118 1.13 15.13 -2.14
N ILE A 119 0.28 15.69 -2.98
CA ILE A 119 0.57 15.87 -4.40
C ILE A 119 0.47 17.34 -4.77
N THR A 120 1.37 17.80 -5.62
CA THR A 120 1.37 19.13 -6.23
C THR A 120 1.51 19.03 -7.76
N GLY A 121 1.34 20.16 -8.45
CA GLY A 121 1.46 20.28 -9.92
C GLY A 121 0.13 20.25 -10.67
N GLU A 122 0.22 20.30 -12.00
CA GLU A 122 -0.92 20.32 -12.92
C GLU A 122 -1.55 18.93 -13.07
N LEU A 123 -2.36 18.54 -12.09
CA LEU A 123 -3.00 17.24 -12.07
C LEU A 123 -3.96 17.04 -13.25
N PRO A 124 -4.12 15.78 -13.74
CA PRO A 124 -5.07 15.47 -14.81
C PRO A 124 -6.48 15.96 -14.49
N LEU A 125 -7.19 16.43 -15.52
CA LEU A 125 -8.58 16.84 -15.37
C LEU A 125 -9.40 15.71 -14.74
N GLY A 126 -10.09 16.03 -13.65
CA GLY A 126 -10.94 15.08 -12.93
C GLY A 126 -10.23 14.23 -11.88
N TYR A 127 -8.94 14.46 -11.59
CA TYR A 127 -8.23 13.75 -10.51
C TYR A 127 -8.91 13.94 -9.13
N PHE A 128 -9.48 15.12 -8.88
CA PHE A 128 -10.21 15.43 -7.65
C PHE A 128 -11.65 14.88 -7.60
N LEU A 129 -12.11 14.18 -8.64
CA LEU A 129 -13.40 13.48 -8.62
C LEU A 129 -13.35 12.29 -7.65
N ARG A 130 -14.49 11.61 -7.46
CA ARG A 130 -14.70 10.57 -6.42
C ARG A 130 -13.50 9.62 -6.28
N LYS A 131 -13.06 9.40 -5.04
CA LYS A 131 -11.89 8.55 -4.68
C LYS A 131 -11.87 7.19 -5.39
N ARG A 132 -13.02 6.52 -5.57
CA ARG A 132 -13.13 5.19 -6.22
C ARG A 132 -12.76 5.17 -7.71
N ASN A 133 -12.75 6.32 -8.39
CA ASN A 133 -12.50 6.42 -9.83
C ASN A 133 -11.17 7.11 -10.16
N ARG A 134 -10.30 7.35 -9.17
CA ARG A 134 -8.99 7.94 -9.42
C ARG A 134 -8.16 6.97 -10.24
N ARG A 135 -7.82 7.39 -11.46
CA ARG A 135 -6.78 6.71 -12.24
C ARG A 135 -5.45 6.90 -11.52
N PRO A 136 -4.58 5.87 -11.49
CA PRO A 136 -3.26 6.05 -10.94
C PRO A 136 -2.52 7.15 -11.72
N ILE A 137 -1.76 7.95 -11.00
CA ILE A 137 -0.90 8.99 -11.57
C ILE A 137 0.53 8.75 -11.13
N LEU A 138 1.48 9.20 -11.95
CA LEU A 138 2.90 9.17 -11.63
C LEU A 138 3.26 10.50 -10.98
N CYS A 139 3.95 10.45 -9.85
CA CYS A 139 4.54 11.62 -9.23
C CYS A 139 5.97 11.33 -8.77
N PHE A 140 6.79 12.35 -8.65
CA PHE A 140 8.18 12.26 -8.19
C PHE A 140 8.38 13.05 -6.91
N CYS A 141 9.16 12.52 -5.97
CA CYS A 141 9.61 13.27 -4.81
C CYS A 141 11.11 13.05 -4.63
N LYS A 142 11.85 14.13 -4.39
CA LYS A 142 13.26 14.04 -4.05
C LYS A 142 13.45 13.51 -2.64
N TRP A 143 14.54 12.78 -2.39
CA TRP A 143 14.86 12.27 -1.04
C TRP A 143 14.93 13.38 0.01
N GLU A 144 15.52 14.53 -0.34
CA GLU A 144 15.65 15.71 0.52
C GLU A 144 14.30 16.34 0.93
N ASN A 145 13.21 16.02 0.23
CA ASN A 145 11.88 16.58 0.48
C ASN A 145 11.03 15.69 1.41
N PHE A 146 11.56 14.55 1.86
CA PHE A 146 10.93 13.76 2.90
C PHE A 146 11.27 14.33 4.27
N THR A 147 10.26 14.52 5.10
CA THR A 147 10.41 14.90 6.51
C THR A 147 9.81 13.82 7.39
N LEU A 148 10.40 13.54 8.55
CA LEU A 148 9.77 12.65 9.52
C LEU A 148 8.48 13.28 10.05
N VAL A 149 7.46 12.46 10.28
CA VAL A 149 6.29 12.84 11.07
C VAL A 149 6.81 13.11 12.48
N SER A 150 6.80 14.37 12.89
CA SER A 150 7.11 14.73 14.28
C SER A 150 5.91 14.37 15.16
N ASP A 151 6.17 13.70 16.28
CA ASP A 151 5.20 13.47 17.36
C ASP A 151 4.54 14.76 17.87
#